data_AF-A0A9D6YKT9-F1
#
_entry.id   AF-A0A9D6YKT9-F1
#
_cell.length_a   1.000
_cell.length_b   1.000
_cell.length_c   1.000
_cell.angle_alpha   90.00
_cell.angle_beta   90.00
_cell.angle_gamma   90.00
#
_symmetry.space_group_name_H-M   'P 1'
#
loop_
_entity.id
_entity.type
_entity.pdbx_description
1 polymer ?
#
loop_
_entity_poly.entity_id
_entity_poly.type
_entity_poly.pdbx_seq_one_letter_code
_entity_poly.pdbx_strand_id
1 'polypeptide(L)'
;MKSAGMRPKLVLWLILVVLTGCSLPSPPPPLTAAAAQQTLDSWNTTYFKVVEFYGLHNPGDSAGHTQVAYVSMVNPNDAHQKQTIFAARFQLLTQPDGRQQWFLTSLTSHSSGLSRRQGWDNLMVPAKETGADASR
;
A
#
# COMPACT_ATOMS: atom_id res chain seq x y z
N MET A 1 -3.76 -49.74 36.61
CA MET A 1 -3.72 -48.61 35.65
C MET A 1 -4.47 -47.45 36.30
N LYS A 2 -3.77 -46.40 36.76
CA LYS A 2 -4.39 -45.25 37.42
C LYS A 2 -4.69 -44.19 36.37
N SER A 3 -5.97 -43.99 36.08
CA SER A 3 -6.48 -42.95 35.20
C SER A 3 -6.06 -41.59 35.75
N ALA A 4 -5.15 -40.91 35.04
CA ALA A 4 -4.75 -39.54 35.36
C ALA A 4 -5.94 -38.62 35.04
N GLY A 5 -6.79 -38.38 36.04
CA GLY A 5 -7.91 -37.45 35.94
C GLY A 5 -7.37 -36.03 35.76
N MET A 6 -7.38 -35.55 34.51
CA MET A 6 -7.00 -34.18 34.18
C MET A 6 -7.99 -33.24 34.87
N ARG A 7 -7.49 -32.40 35.79
CA ARG A 7 -8.35 -31.52 36.59
C ARG A 7 -9.09 -30.56 35.65
N PRO A 8 -10.43 -30.41 35.75
CA PRO A 8 -11.22 -29.57 34.84
C PRO A 8 -10.77 -28.10 34.84
N LYS A 9 -10.20 -27.62 35.96
CA LYS A 9 -9.59 -26.28 36.07
C LYS A 9 -8.37 -26.10 35.16
N LEU A 10 -7.58 -27.15 34.94
CA LEU A 10 -6.40 -27.13 34.08
C LEU A 10 -6.81 -27.12 32.60
N VAL A 11 -7.89 -27.84 32.27
CA VAL A 11 -8.51 -27.81 30.94
C VAL A 11 -9.07 -26.41 30.65
N LEU A 12 -9.77 -25.81 31.61
CA LEU A 12 -10.32 -24.45 31.47
C LEU A 12 -9.22 -23.40 31.27
N TRP A 13 -8.11 -23.53 32.01
CA TRP A 13 -6.94 -22.66 31.85
C TRP A 13 -6.29 -22.80 30.47
N LEU A 14 -6.13 -24.04 29.98
CA LEU A 14 -5.62 -24.30 28.62
C LEU A 14 -6.53 -23.70 27.55
N ILE A 15 -7.84 -23.82 27.70
CA ILE A 15 -8.81 -23.20 26.78
C ILE A 15 -8.71 -21.67 26.82
N LEU A 16 -8.58 -21.09 28.02
CA LEU A 16 -8.48 -19.63 28.18
C LEU A 16 -7.21 -19.07 27.52
N VAL A 17 -6.06 -19.76 27.66
CA VAL A 17 -4.78 -19.38 27.05
C VAL A 17 -4.82 -19.49 25.52
N VAL A 18 -5.51 -20.50 24.98
CA VAL A 18 -5.69 -20.66 23.53
C VAL A 18 -6.60 -19.56 22.97
N LEU A 19 -7.63 -19.14 23.72
CA LEU A 19 -8.55 -18.08 23.31
C LEU A 19 -7.93 -16.68 23.42
N THR A 20 -7.05 -16.41 24.39
CA THR A 20 -6.35 -15.12 24.51
C THR A 20 -5.14 -15.00 23.58
N GLY A 21 -4.60 -16.11 23.09
CA GLY A 21 -3.49 -16.12 22.13
C GLY A 21 -3.86 -15.81 20.68
N CYS A 22 -5.15 -15.77 20.34
CA CYS A 22 -5.62 -15.41 19.01
C CYS A 22 -5.83 -13.90 18.91
N SER A 23 -4.74 -13.13 18.77
CA SER A 23 -4.86 -11.77 18.26
C SER A 23 -5.35 -11.84 16.81
N LEU A 24 -6.59 -11.40 16.57
CA LEU A 24 -7.09 -11.22 15.21
C LEU A 24 -6.16 -10.22 14.49
N PRO A 25 -5.71 -10.53 13.26
CA PRO A 25 -4.90 -9.58 12.50
C PRO A 25 -5.70 -8.28 12.36
N SER A 26 -5.14 -7.18 12.88
CA SER A 26 -5.75 -5.87 12.72
C SER A 26 -5.88 -5.57 11.23
N PRO A 27 -7.02 -5.05 10.76
CA PRO A 27 -7.13 -4.61 9.39
C PRO A 27 -6.06 -3.54 9.10
N PRO A 28 -5.43 -3.57 7.92
CA PRO A 28 -4.41 -2.59 7.57
C PRO A 28 -5.06 -1.21 7.41
N PRO A 29 -4.30 -0.15 7.71
CA PRO A 29 -4.80 1.20 7.50
C PRO A 29 -5.10 1.42 6.01
N PRO A 30 -6.17 2.19 5.69
CA PRO A 30 -6.44 2.59 4.32
C PRO A 30 -5.28 3.45 3.81
N LEU A 31 -5.01 3.38 2.51
CA LEU A 31 -4.05 4.29 1.88
C LEU A 31 -4.58 5.73 1.97
N THR A 32 -3.80 6.60 2.58
CA THR A 32 -4.13 8.03 2.68
C THR A 32 -3.66 8.77 1.43
N ALA A 33 -4.36 9.86 1.08
CA ALA A 33 -3.94 10.73 -0.02
C ALA A 33 -2.54 11.32 0.22
N ALA A 34 -2.24 11.66 1.49
CA ALA A 34 -0.94 12.17 1.90
C ALA A 34 0.17 11.12 1.68
N ALA A 35 -0.03 9.88 2.10
CA ALA A 35 0.94 8.80 1.88
C ALA A 35 1.18 8.56 0.38
N ALA A 36 0.11 8.53 -0.42
CA ALA A 36 0.22 8.34 -1.85
C ALA A 36 0.98 9.48 -2.52
N GLN A 37 0.63 10.73 -2.22
CA GLN A 37 1.28 11.92 -2.75
C GLN A 37 2.75 11.96 -2.37
N GLN A 38 3.07 11.78 -1.08
CA GLN A 38 4.45 11.78 -0.59
C GLN A 38 5.31 10.68 -1.25
N THR A 39 4.72 9.50 -1.45
CA THR A 39 5.41 8.39 -2.15
C THR A 39 5.73 8.78 -3.58
N LEU A 40 4.81 9.42 -4.30
CA LEU A 40 5.02 9.89 -5.67
C LEU A 40 6.03 11.03 -5.75
N ASP A 41 5.99 11.96 -4.79
CA ASP A 41 6.93 13.09 -4.71
C ASP A 41 8.37 12.63 -4.49
N SER A 42 8.57 11.55 -3.73
CA SER A 42 9.89 11.05 -3.34
C SER A 42 10.42 9.89 -4.20
N TRP A 43 9.57 9.25 -4.99
CA TRP A 43 9.93 8.02 -5.71
C TRP A 43 11.05 8.21 -6.73
N ASN A 44 10.99 9.25 -7.57
CA ASN A 44 11.98 9.46 -8.61
C ASN A 44 12.08 10.94 -9.06
N THR A 45 12.59 11.78 -8.16
CA THR A 45 12.71 13.24 -8.34
C THR A 45 13.62 13.66 -9.51
N THR A 46 14.48 12.76 -9.99
CA THR A 46 15.39 13.05 -11.11
C THR A 46 14.64 13.06 -12.45
N TYR A 47 13.62 12.21 -12.59
CA TYR A 47 12.90 12.04 -13.86
C TYR A 47 11.45 12.51 -13.80
N PHE A 48 10.90 12.66 -12.61
CA PHE A 48 9.51 13.07 -12.40
C PHE A 48 9.40 14.05 -11.24
N LYS A 49 8.56 15.07 -11.43
CA LYS A 49 8.09 15.96 -10.39
C LYS A 49 6.57 16.01 -10.48
N VAL A 50 5.89 15.74 -9.38
CA VAL A 50 4.43 15.90 -9.29
C VAL A 50 4.12 17.39 -9.34
N VAL A 51 3.24 17.77 -10.25
CA VAL A 51 2.72 19.15 -10.39
C VAL A 51 1.36 19.24 -9.72
N GLU A 52 0.50 18.25 -9.96
CA GLU A 52 -0.85 18.23 -9.43
C GLU A 52 -1.26 16.81 -9.04
N PHE A 53 -1.93 16.69 -7.90
CA PHE A 53 -2.48 15.43 -7.38
C PHE A 53 -4.00 15.52 -7.35
N TYR A 54 -4.68 14.73 -8.17
CA TYR A 54 -6.13 14.80 -8.35
C TYR A 54 -6.93 13.94 -7.35
N GLY A 55 -6.25 13.25 -6.44
CA GLY A 55 -6.89 12.38 -5.46
C GLY A 55 -6.72 10.89 -5.74
N LEU A 56 -7.26 10.10 -4.80
CA LEU A 56 -7.32 8.65 -4.88
C LEU A 56 -8.69 8.21 -5.37
N HIS A 57 -8.68 7.22 -6.27
CA HIS A 57 -9.87 6.58 -6.81
C HIS A 57 -9.82 5.08 -6.52
N ASN A 58 -10.94 4.54 -6.04
CA ASN A 58 -11.08 3.09 -5.90
C ASN A 58 -11.67 2.53 -7.22
N PRO A 59 -10.94 1.68 -7.95
CA PRO A 59 -11.41 1.12 -9.23
C PRO A 59 -12.57 0.10 -9.09
N GLY A 60 -13.18 -0.03 -7.91
CA GLY A 60 -14.32 -0.91 -7.66
C GLY A 60 -13.93 -2.35 -7.34
N ASP A 61 -12.68 -2.59 -6.96
CA ASP A 61 -12.25 -3.90 -6.46
C ASP A 61 -13.02 -4.21 -5.16
N SER A 62 -13.79 -5.30 -5.16
CA SER A 62 -14.67 -5.69 -4.04
C SER A 62 -13.89 -5.93 -2.74
N ALA A 63 -12.58 -6.19 -2.84
CA ALA A 63 -11.70 -6.37 -1.68
C ALA A 63 -11.05 -5.06 -1.20
N GLY A 64 -11.15 -3.96 -1.95
CA GLY A 64 -10.54 -2.67 -1.59
C GLY A 64 -9.00 -2.70 -1.53
N HIS A 65 -8.37 -3.70 -2.15
CA HIS A 65 -6.91 -3.90 -2.13
C HIS A 65 -6.17 -3.09 -3.20
N THR A 66 -6.89 -2.39 -4.06
CA THR A 66 -6.32 -1.55 -5.11
C THR A 66 -6.85 -0.13 -4.99
N GLN A 67 -5.96 0.85 -5.13
CA GLN A 67 -6.32 2.26 -5.29
C GLN A 67 -5.51 2.88 -6.43
N VAL A 68 -6.07 3.88 -7.09
CA VAL A 68 -5.41 4.58 -8.21
C VAL A 68 -5.38 6.07 -7.92
N ALA A 69 -4.19 6.66 -7.89
CA ALA A 69 -4.03 8.11 -7.85
C ALA A 69 -3.85 8.65 -9.27
N TYR A 70 -4.62 9.67 -9.65
CA TYR A 70 -4.38 10.42 -10.87
C TYR A 70 -3.50 11.62 -10.56
N VAL A 71 -2.43 11.79 -11.31
CA VAL A 71 -1.42 12.83 -11.05
C VAL A 71 -0.89 13.43 -12.34
N SER A 72 -0.70 14.73 -12.36
CA SER A 72 0.05 15.43 -13.40
C SER A 72 1.52 15.49 -12.99
N MET A 73 2.40 15.02 -13.86
CA MET A 73 3.84 15.05 -13.63
C MET A 73 4.59 15.69 -14.81
N VAL A 74 5.74 16.27 -14.50
CA VAL A 74 6.72 16.78 -15.48
C VAL A 74 8.06 16.12 -15.27
N ASN A 75 8.84 16.00 -16.35
CA ASN A 75 10.27 15.73 -16.22
C ASN A 75 11.00 17.05 -15.95
N PRO A 76 11.69 17.21 -14.80
CA PRO A 76 12.38 18.47 -14.49
C PRO A 76 13.51 18.80 -15.46
N ASN A 77 14.04 17.79 -16.17
CA ASN A 77 15.10 17.94 -17.16
C ASN A 77 14.58 18.16 -18.59
N ASP A 78 13.27 18.13 -18.81
CA ASP A 78 12.68 18.46 -20.11
C ASP A 78 12.62 19.99 -20.29
N ALA A 79 13.24 20.50 -21.36
CA ALA A 79 13.28 21.92 -21.69
C ALA A 79 11.87 22.51 -21.88
N HIS A 80 10.91 21.69 -22.31
CA HIS A 80 9.52 22.12 -22.51
C HIS A 80 8.62 21.87 -21.30
N GLN A 81 9.13 21.23 -20.25
CA GLN A 81 8.40 20.83 -19.04
C GLN A 81 7.01 20.25 -19.36
N LYS A 82 6.95 19.34 -20.33
CA LYS A 82 5.67 18.83 -20.81
C LYS A 82 4.95 18.07 -19.70
N GLN A 83 3.79 18.59 -19.29
CA GLN A 83 2.93 17.92 -18.32
C GLN A 83 2.29 16.67 -18.94
N THR A 84 2.32 15.58 -18.20
CA THR A 84 1.70 14.31 -18.57
C THR A 84 0.90 13.78 -17.40
N ILE A 85 -0.33 13.32 -17.67
CA ILE A 85 -1.18 12.70 -16.66
C ILE A 85 -0.83 11.22 -16.56
N PHE A 86 -0.64 10.77 -15.33
CA PHE A 86 -0.39 9.39 -14.96
C PHE A 86 -1.48 8.85 -14.05
N ALA A 87 -1.79 7.56 -14.23
CA ALA A 87 -2.50 6.74 -13.26
C ALA A 87 -1.46 5.95 -12.47
N ALA A 88 -1.31 6.29 -11.19
CA ALA A 88 -0.44 5.61 -10.23
C ALA A 88 -1.25 4.57 -9.45
N ARG A 89 -0.98 3.30 -9.67
CA ARG A 89 -1.67 2.19 -8.99
C ARG A 89 -0.95 1.85 -7.69
N PHE A 90 -1.71 1.84 -6.61
CA PHE A 90 -1.31 1.32 -5.32
C PHE A 90 -2.03 0.01 -5.03
N GLN A 91 -1.31 -0.96 -4.48
CA GLN A 91 -1.85 -2.26 -4.11
C GLN A 91 -1.44 -2.63 -2.70
N LEU A 92 -2.39 -3.14 -1.93
CA LEU A 92 -2.18 -3.71 -0.62
C LEU A 92 -1.64 -5.14 -0.79
N LEU A 93 -0.45 -5.39 -0.27
CA LEU A 93 0.22 -6.69 -0.37
C LEU A 93 0.56 -7.22 1.03
N THR A 94 0.47 -8.53 1.19
CA THR A 94 0.91 -9.24 2.39
C THR A 94 2.38 -9.61 2.24
N GLN A 95 3.21 -9.14 3.16
CA GLN A 95 4.63 -9.46 3.25
C GLN A 95 4.84 -10.87 3.81
N PRO A 96 6.05 -11.47 3.64
CA PRO A 96 6.36 -12.78 4.18
C PRO A 96 6.24 -12.88 5.72
N ASP A 97 6.31 -11.76 6.43
CA ASP A 97 6.12 -11.66 7.88
C ASP A 97 4.63 -11.61 8.30
N GLY A 98 3.71 -11.70 7.33
CA GLY A 98 2.27 -11.65 7.53
C GLY A 98 1.69 -10.23 7.61
N ARG A 99 2.51 -9.17 7.55
CA ARG A 99 2.02 -7.79 7.60
C ARG A 99 1.52 -7.33 6.24
N GLN A 100 0.42 -6.58 6.25
CA GLN A 100 -0.11 -5.95 5.04
C GLN A 100 0.41 -4.52 4.90
N GLN A 101 0.82 -4.15 3.69
CA GLN A 101 1.36 -2.82 3.39
C GLN A 101 0.98 -2.39 1.96
N TRP A 102 0.75 -1.09 1.79
CA TRP A 102 0.49 -0.50 0.48
C TRP A 102 1.78 -0.28 -0.30
N PHE A 103 1.75 -0.63 -1.58
CA PHE A 103 2.87 -0.42 -2.51
C PHE A 103 2.40 0.29 -3.76
N LEU A 104 3.18 1.27 -4.22
CA LEU A 104 3.09 1.78 -5.59
C LEU A 104 3.60 0.68 -6.53
N THR A 105 2.71 0.18 -7.39
CA THR A 105 2.95 -0.99 -8.25
C THR A 105 3.01 -0.66 -9.73
N SER A 106 2.39 0.43 -10.14
CA SER A 106 2.38 0.83 -11.56
C SER A 106 2.20 2.33 -11.70
N LEU A 107 2.81 2.88 -12.75
CA LEU A 107 2.61 4.24 -13.23
C LEU A 107 2.39 4.17 -14.75
N THR A 108 1.20 4.52 -15.18
CA THR A 108 0.80 4.45 -16.59
C THR A 108 0.32 5.80 -17.07
N SER A 109 0.84 6.29 -18.19
CA SER A 109 0.27 7.45 -18.87
C SER A 109 -0.60 7.01 -20.04
N HIS A 110 -1.64 7.78 -20.30
CA HIS A 110 -2.50 7.63 -21.47
C HIS A 110 -2.17 8.76 -22.45
N SER A 111 -1.67 8.42 -23.63
CA SER A 111 -1.49 9.39 -24.71
C SER A 111 -2.10 8.87 -26.00
N SER A 112 -3.08 9.61 -26.55
CA SER A 112 -3.63 9.40 -27.89
C SER A 112 -3.90 7.92 -28.25
N GLY A 113 -4.66 7.21 -27.41
CA GLY A 113 -5.09 5.83 -27.67
C GLY A 113 -4.07 4.73 -27.34
N LEU A 114 -2.84 5.10 -26.94
CA LEU A 114 -1.82 4.15 -26.49
C LEU A 114 -1.55 4.36 -25.00
N SER A 115 -1.79 3.33 -24.19
CA SER A 115 -1.30 3.28 -22.81
C SER A 115 0.18 2.91 -22.85
N ARG A 116 1.04 3.83 -22.40
CA ARG A 116 2.47 3.54 -22.27
C ARG A 116 2.78 3.27 -20.80
N ARG A 117 3.12 2.02 -20.50
CA ARG A 117 3.80 1.71 -19.24
C ARG A 117 5.19 2.34 -19.34
N GLN A 118 5.53 3.18 -18.38
CA GLN A 118 6.89 3.69 -18.31
C GLN A 118 7.75 2.53 -17.84
N GLY A 119 8.76 2.14 -18.64
CA GLY A 119 9.60 0.94 -18.51
C GLY A 119 10.44 0.80 -17.22
N TRP A 120 10.02 1.47 -16.15
CA TRP A 120 10.49 1.38 -14.77
C TRP A 120 9.71 0.30 -14.02
N ASP A 121 9.29 -0.73 -14.76
CA ASP A 121 8.20 -1.70 -14.56
C ASP A 121 8.24 -2.57 -13.29
N ASN A 122 9.20 -2.33 -12.41
CA ASN A 122 9.43 -3.03 -11.15
C ASN A 122 9.05 -2.17 -9.94
N LEU A 123 7.87 -1.56 -9.95
CA LEU A 123 7.48 -0.79 -8.77
C LEU A 123 6.87 -1.72 -7.72
N MET A 124 7.60 -1.81 -6.61
CA MET A 124 7.24 -2.37 -5.32
C MET A 124 7.69 -1.34 -4.28
N VAL A 125 7.27 -0.09 -4.47
CA VAL A 125 7.71 1.01 -3.61
C VAL A 125 6.72 1.14 -2.46
N PRO A 126 7.15 0.96 -1.20
CA PRO A 126 6.25 1.08 -0.06
C PRO A 126 5.66 2.48 0.03
N ALA A 127 4.36 2.58 0.23
CA ALA A 127 3.72 3.84 0.55
C ALA A 127 4.24 4.34 1.91
N LYS A 128 4.67 5.61 1.96
CA LYS A 128 5.22 6.25 3.16
C LYS A 128 4.40 7.46 3.55
N GLU A 129 4.13 7.59 4.84
CA GLU A 129 3.60 8.82 5.44
C GLU A 129 4.56 9.22 6.56
N THR A 130 5.25 10.37 6.42
CA THR A 130 6.11 10.89 7.47
C THR A 130 5.24 11.30 8.65
N GLY A 131 5.15 10.42 9.65
CA GLY A 131 4.31 10.57 10.83
C GLY A 131 3.72 9.26 11.34
N ALA A 132 3.57 8.25 10.48
CA ALA A 132 3.08 6.92 10.89
C ALA A 132 4.14 6.07 11.60
N ASP A 133 5.43 6.33 11.36
CA ASP A 133 6.56 5.66 12.01
C ASP A 133 6.99 6.32 13.34
N ALA A 134 6.37 7.43 13.74
CA ALA A 134 6.68 8.12 15.00
C ALA A 134 5.87 7.60 16.20
N SER A 135 5.15 6.49 16.04
CA SER A 135 4.35 5.85 17.09
C SER A 135 4.65 4.35 17.16
N ARG A 136 5.90 4.01 17.48
CA ARG A 136 6.27 2.71 18.05
C ARG A 136 7.22 2.90 19.20
#